data_AF-A0A973F8H1-F1
#
_entry.id   AF-A0A973F8H1-F1
#
_cell.length_a   1.000
_cell.length_b   1.000
_cell.length_c   1.000
_cell.angle_alpha   90.00
_cell.angle_beta   90.00
_cell.angle_gamma   90.00
#
_symmetry.space_group_name_H-M   'P 1'
#
loop_
_entity.id
_entity.type
_entity.pdbx_description
1 polymer ?
#
loop_
_entity_poly.entity_id
_entity_poly.type
_entity_poly.pdbx_seq_one_letter_code
_entity_poly.pdbx_strand_id
1 'polypeptide(L)'
;MKSLKDVSNFGGTDADNDDILLQAFEDHEAYCDVVSFRRHMIIGKKGSGKTAIFKKLLTTKSYDFFSYGHTFSDYPWQYHAKQARIGIPDNDKYTHSWKYLILLSVSKIALNQDQSLPINERVMKDMMRLESFIVDTYGSRDPDLTQVFSPTRKLKLKPYFELDWKLLKVGISPEAVPVDELPTIIQEVNSALLPVVLRTLNPEHKYFIAFDQLDLGFDREAPEYSNRLIGLLLASRDINLAAKELGIKLFVVIFLRDDIYECLHFEDKNKMTENFVSLIEWDTSRTQKSLKALMERRFAIVLGDDSSNLVHWSSIFNEEKEMPSHQTKYDHMRDRTYLRPRDMIKFCNCALAKYKERISSDAELKESQDKIDNIDIHNARIEYSEYFLKEIDDEVHKHLPDYEKHLDVLRALGKWQFDRNEFEDMYKLHYSGASMTAAQALEALYDYSFIGFYRAGGRGFGGSEYMFNYRELRKRFEITATRFRIHPGLIEVMGVKRA
;
A
#
# COMPACT_ATOMS: atom_id res chain seq x y z
N MET A 1 -32.48 -3.32 12.89
CA MET A 1 -31.63 -3.20 11.69
C MET A 1 -32.36 -2.27 10.76
N LYS A 2 -31.70 -1.22 10.28
CA LYS A 2 -32.26 -0.30 9.29
C LYS A 2 -32.63 -1.06 8.01
N SER A 3 -33.65 -0.60 7.30
CA SER A 3 -33.98 -1.18 6.01
C SER A 3 -32.87 -0.88 5.00
N LEU A 4 -32.56 -1.84 4.13
CA LEU A 4 -31.52 -1.70 3.12
C LEU A 4 -31.79 -0.52 2.15
N LYS A 5 -33.07 -0.21 1.92
CA LYS A 5 -33.48 0.94 1.10
C LYS A 5 -33.00 2.29 1.66
N ASP A 6 -32.82 2.38 2.98
CA ASP A 6 -32.45 3.61 3.68
C ASP A 6 -30.93 3.80 3.77
N VAL A 7 -30.14 2.80 3.38
CA VAL A 7 -28.67 2.84 3.41
C VAL A 7 -28.13 3.64 2.23
N SER A 8 -27.36 4.71 2.45
CA SER A 8 -26.75 5.48 1.36
C SER A 8 -25.69 4.70 0.57
N ASN A 9 -24.70 4.14 1.28
CA ASN A 9 -23.61 3.30 0.76
C ASN A 9 -22.99 2.47 1.92
N PHE A 10 -22.10 1.53 1.60
CA PHE A 10 -21.38 0.69 2.55
C PHE A 10 -19.96 1.19 2.89
N GLY A 11 -19.71 2.48 2.72
CA GLY A 11 -18.41 3.13 2.87
C GLY A 11 -17.77 3.56 1.55
N GLY A 12 -16.68 4.32 1.69
CA GLY A 12 -15.91 4.88 0.58
C GLY A 12 -14.90 3.91 -0.03
N THR A 13 -14.55 4.13 -1.29
CA THR A 13 -13.49 3.39 -2.02
C THR A 13 -12.09 3.94 -1.76
N ASP A 14 -12.01 5.17 -1.27
CA ASP A 14 -10.79 5.85 -0.88
C ASP A 14 -10.76 6.03 0.65
N ALA A 15 -9.61 5.75 1.25
CA ALA A 15 -9.42 5.82 2.69
C ALA A 15 -9.62 7.25 3.22
N ASP A 16 -9.36 8.29 2.43
CA ASP A 16 -9.58 9.70 2.81
C ASP A 16 -11.06 10.09 2.82
N ASN A 17 -11.90 9.37 2.07
CA ASN A 17 -13.32 9.65 1.90
C ASN A 17 -14.23 8.54 2.48
N ASP A 18 -13.68 7.67 3.34
CA ASP A 18 -14.43 6.57 3.98
C ASP A 18 -14.65 6.85 5.48
N ASP A 19 -15.80 7.45 5.79
CA ASP A 19 -16.17 7.88 7.15
C ASP A 19 -16.19 6.75 8.18
N ILE A 20 -16.41 5.52 7.73
CA ILE A 20 -16.49 4.34 8.59
C ILE A 20 -15.20 3.51 8.61
N LEU A 21 -14.13 3.96 7.92
CA LEU A 21 -12.90 3.19 7.72
C LEU A 21 -12.32 2.61 9.02
N LEU A 22 -12.19 3.45 10.05
CA LEU A 22 -11.61 3.05 11.34
C LEU A 22 -12.54 2.18 12.17
N GLN A 23 -13.86 2.35 12.01
CA GLN A 23 -14.87 1.54 12.68
C GLN A 23 -14.95 0.14 12.06
N ALA A 24 -14.86 0.08 10.73
CA ALA A 24 -14.88 -1.15 9.93
C ALA A 24 -13.51 -1.84 9.86
N PHE A 25 -12.48 -1.27 10.48
CA PHE A 25 -11.12 -1.77 10.39
C PHE A 25 -11.02 -3.22 10.86
N GLU A 26 -10.35 -4.06 10.08
CA GLU A 26 -9.98 -5.40 10.49
C GLU A 26 -8.53 -5.44 10.92
N ASP A 27 -8.26 -6.08 12.06
CA ASP A 27 -6.90 -6.36 12.52
C ASP A 27 -6.25 -7.43 11.63
N HIS A 28 -5.86 -7.01 10.44
CA HIS A 28 -5.15 -7.80 9.44
C HIS A 28 -3.77 -8.21 9.98
N GLU A 29 -3.25 -9.35 9.56
CA GLU A 29 -1.97 -9.91 10.03
C GLU A 29 -0.82 -8.89 9.88
N ALA A 30 -0.78 -8.17 8.76
CA ALA A 30 0.10 -7.04 8.53
C ALA A 30 0.04 -5.94 9.61
N TYR A 31 -1.15 -5.56 10.09
CA TYR A 31 -1.27 -4.60 11.20
C TYR A 31 -0.79 -5.23 12.52
N CYS A 32 -1.18 -6.48 12.78
CA CYS A 32 -0.75 -7.22 13.96
C CYS A 32 0.78 -7.34 14.04
N ASP A 33 1.45 -7.60 12.91
CA ASP A 33 2.90 -7.66 12.81
C ASP A 33 3.59 -6.33 13.13
N VAL A 34 2.97 -5.21 12.75
CA VAL A 34 3.46 -3.87 13.07
C VAL A 34 3.37 -3.62 14.57
N VAL A 35 2.18 -3.78 15.15
CA VAL A 35 1.96 -3.45 16.58
C VAL A 35 2.68 -4.41 17.53
N SER A 36 3.10 -5.58 17.03
CA SER A 36 3.94 -6.55 17.75
C SER A 36 5.44 -6.43 17.45
N PHE A 37 5.87 -5.41 16.69
CA PHE A 37 7.28 -5.13 16.37
C PHE A 37 7.99 -6.28 15.64
N ARG A 38 7.25 -7.02 14.80
CA ARG A 38 7.77 -8.18 14.05
C ARG A 38 8.21 -7.83 12.64
N ARG A 39 7.32 -7.26 11.84
CA ARG A 39 7.56 -6.96 10.42
C ARG A 39 7.12 -5.55 10.10
N HIS A 40 8.02 -4.77 9.51
CA HIS A 40 7.84 -3.33 9.31
C HIS A 40 7.62 -2.92 7.86
N MET A 41 7.83 -3.83 6.90
CA MET A 41 7.62 -3.56 5.48
C MET A 41 6.26 -4.10 5.07
N ILE A 42 5.27 -3.23 4.96
CA ILE A 42 3.90 -3.58 4.63
C ILE A 42 3.70 -3.40 3.13
N ILE A 43 3.64 -4.53 2.43
CA ILE A 43 3.64 -4.57 0.97
C ILE A 43 2.29 -5.04 0.45
N GLY A 44 1.74 -4.36 -0.55
CA GLY A 44 0.51 -4.79 -1.21
C GLY A 44 0.04 -3.86 -2.31
N LYS A 45 -0.92 -4.31 -3.11
CA LYS A 45 -1.47 -3.57 -4.26
C LYS A 45 -2.14 -2.25 -3.89
N LYS A 46 -2.33 -1.35 -4.86
CA LYS A 46 -3.19 -0.17 -4.68
C LYS A 46 -4.61 -0.64 -4.30
N GLY A 47 -5.22 -0.02 -3.29
CA GLY A 47 -6.54 -0.44 -2.78
C GLY A 47 -6.56 -1.68 -1.87
N SER A 48 -5.40 -2.28 -1.52
CA SER A 48 -5.35 -3.47 -0.63
C SER A 48 -5.61 -3.18 0.85
N GLY A 49 -5.49 -1.91 1.29
CA GLY A 49 -5.67 -1.51 2.70
C GLY A 49 -4.44 -0.91 3.38
N LYS A 50 -3.33 -0.64 2.67
CA LYS A 50 -2.13 0.01 3.23
C LYS A 50 -2.44 1.30 3.99
N THR A 51 -3.13 2.24 3.35
CA THR A 51 -3.52 3.52 3.96
C THR A 51 -4.49 3.34 5.12
N ALA A 52 -5.31 2.28 5.14
CA ALA A 52 -6.15 1.96 6.29
C ALA A 52 -5.31 1.59 7.53
N ILE A 53 -4.27 0.75 7.35
CA ILE A 53 -3.33 0.39 8.42
C ILE A 53 -2.54 1.64 8.87
N PHE A 54 -2.04 2.44 7.92
CA PHE A 54 -1.37 3.70 8.21
C PHE A 54 -2.23 4.63 9.07
N LYS A 55 -3.47 4.90 8.65
CA LYS A 55 -4.42 5.71 9.41
C LYS A 55 -4.74 5.12 10.77
N LYS A 56 -4.94 3.80 10.86
CA LYS A 56 -5.19 3.12 12.14
C LYS A 56 -4.04 3.35 13.12
N LEU A 57 -2.79 3.25 12.68
CA LEU A 57 -1.63 3.55 13.51
C LEU A 57 -1.68 5.01 14.00
N LEU A 58 -1.85 5.97 13.10
CA LEU A 58 -1.81 7.40 13.44
C LEU A 58 -2.98 7.88 14.31
N THR A 59 -4.11 7.21 14.24
CA THR A 59 -5.33 7.58 14.99
C THR A 59 -5.53 6.76 16.26
N THR A 60 -4.65 5.79 16.53
CA THR A 60 -4.67 5.03 17.79
C THR A 60 -4.31 5.97 18.94
N LYS A 61 -5.26 6.22 19.83
CA LYS A 61 -5.08 7.05 21.02
C LYS A 61 -4.95 6.16 22.25
N SER A 62 -3.74 6.06 22.78
CA SER A 62 -3.44 5.46 24.08
C SER A 62 -2.35 6.28 24.77
N TYR A 63 -2.30 6.25 26.09
CA TYR A 63 -1.30 7.00 26.85
C TYR A 63 0.14 6.52 26.61
N ASP A 64 0.29 5.27 26.15
CA ASP A 64 1.54 4.57 25.87
C ASP A 64 1.78 4.34 24.38
N PHE A 65 1.03 5.00 23.49
CA PHE A 65 1.10 4.78 22.05
C PHE A 65 1.30 6.11 21.33
N PHE A 66 2.45 6.26 20.68
CA PHE A 66 2.82 7.47 19.95
C PHE A 66 3.18 7.11 18.52
N SER A 67 2.79 7.98 17.59
CA SER A 67 3.05 7.74 16.18
C SER A 67 3.20 9.02 15.40
N TYR A 68 4.04 9.00 14.38
CA TYR A 68 4.22 10.09 13.42
C TYR A 68 4.22 9.53 12.01
N GLY A 69 3.43 10.14 11.12
CA GLY A 69 3.30 9.74 9.73
C GLY A 69 3.99 10.71 8.79
N HIS A 70 4.71 10.17 7.81
CA HIS A 70 5.20 10.91 6.65
C HIS A 70 4.38 10.52 5.41
N THR A 71 3.71 11.50 4.82
CA THR A 71 3.11 11.43 3.49
C THR A 71 3.95 12.27 2.55
N PHE A 72 4.47 11.68 1.47
CA PHE A 72 5.44 12.32 0.58
C PHE A 72 4.80 13.10 -0.59
N SER A 73 3.52 13.46 -0.47
CA SER A 73 2.81 14.28 -1.47
C SER A 73 3.53 15.60 -1.75
N ASP A 74 4.00 16.27 -0.69
CA ASP A 74 4.61 17.60 -0.75
C ASP A 74 6.06 17.61 -0.26
N TYR A 75 6.69 16.43 -0.20
CA TYR A 75 8.07 16.33 0.26
C TYR A 75 9.05 16.78 -0.83
N PRO A 76 10.02 17.67 -0.52
CA PRO A 76 10.94 18.21 -1.52
C PRO A 76 12.03 17.20 -1.89
N TRP A 77 11.68 16.22 -2.72
CA TRP A 77 12.56 15.15 -3.20
C TRP A 77 13.87 15.65 -3.81
N GLN A 78 13.84 16.82 -4.47
CA GLN A 78 15.04 17.47 -5.02
C GLN A 78 16.08 17.84 -3.95
N TYR A 79 15.66 18.18 -2.73
CA TYR A 79 16.58 18.46 -1.62
C TYR A 79 17.16 17.18 -1.03
N HIS A 80 16.34 16.13 -0.93
CA HIS A 80 16.83 14.81 -0.53
C HIS A 80 17.83 14.25 -1.54
N ALA A 81 17.62 14.45 -2.84
CA ALA A 81 18.55 14.01 -3.89
C ALA A 81 19.97 14.54 -3.67
N LYS A 82 20.11 15.77 -3.14
CA LYS A 82 21.41 16.36 -2.78
C LYS A 82 22.08 15.69 -1.58
N GLN A 83 21.35 14.85 -0.84
CA GLN A 83 21.85 14.15 0.34
C GLN A 83 22.50 12.80 0.03
N ALA A 84 22.76 12.51 -1.25
CA ALA A 84 23.50 11.33 -1.67
C ALA A 84 24.94 11.40 -1.17
N ARG A 85 25.40 10.34 -0.48
CA ARG A 85 26.81 10.23 -0.12
C ARG A 85 27.65 9.87 -1.35
N ILE A 86 28.81 10.51 -1.48
CA ILE A 86 29.78 10.22 -2.53
C ILE A 86 30.68 9.05 -2.09
N GLY A 87 31.01 8.16 -3.03
CA GLY A 87 31.99 7.10 -2.82
C GLY A 87 31.47 5.87 -2.08
N ILE A 88 30.15 5.68 -1.98
CA ILE A 88 29.52 4.45 -1.48
C ILE A 88 28.60 3.84 -2.55
N PRO A 89 28.24 2.55 -2.45
CA PRO A 89 27.32 1.91 -3.39
C PRO A 89 26.02 2.70 -3.57
N ASP A 90 25.49 2.71 -4.79
CA ASP A 90 24.31 3.50 -5.15
C ASP A 90 23.08 3.19 -4.28
N ASN A 91 22.93 1.93 -3.90
CA ASN A 91 21.83 1.43 -3.07
C ASN A 91 21.90 1.96 -1.62
N ASP A 92 23.07 2.36 -1.14
CA ASP A 92 23.31 2.79 0.24
C ASP A 92 23.38 4.31 0.39
N LYS A 93 23.48 5.05 -0.73
CA LYS A 93 23.82 6.48 -0.74
C LYS A 93 22.84 7.39 -0.02
N TYR A 94 21.61 6.93 0.21
CA TYR A 94 20.56 7.66 0.92
C TYR A 94 20.21 7.09 2.31
N THR A 95 20.82 5.99 2.73
CA THR A 95 20.50 5.32 4.00
C THR A 95 20.65 6.27 5.19
N HIS A 96 21.73 7.06 5.23
CA HIS A 96 21.97 7.97 6.35
C HIS A 96 21.09 9.22 6.34
N SER A 97 20.62 9.70 5.18
CA SER A 97 19.66 10.81 5.14
C SER A 97 18.29 10.37 5.64
N TRP A 98 17.87 9.15 5.33
CA TRP A 98 16.66 8.58 5.94
C TRP A 98 16.80 8.36 7.45
N LYS A 99 17.93 7.81 7.91
CA LYS A 99 18.19 7.68 9.36
C LYS A 99 18.04 9.03 10.07
N TYR A 100 18.63 10.07 9.50
CA TYR A 100 18.56 11.40 10.08
C TYR A 100 17.13 11.94 10.18
N LEU A 101 16.34 11.83 9.09
CA LEU A 101 14.93 12.22 9.09
C LEU A 101 14.10 11.43 10.11
N ILE A 102 14.29 10.11 10.18
CA ILE A 102 13.59 9.24 11.14
C ILE A 102 13.94 9.66 12.58
N LEU A 103 15.22 9.91 12.88
CA LEU A 103 15.66 10.32 14.21
C LEU A 103 15.05 11.66 14.63
N LEU A 104 14.95 12.63 13.71
CA LEU A 104 14.22 13.88 13.98
C LEU A 104 12.72 13.65 14.22
N SER A 105 12.12 12.71 13.49
CA SER A 105 10.71 12.34 13.67
C SER A 105 10.45 11.75 15.06
N VAL A 106 11.32 10.83 15.49
CA VAL A 106 11.26 10.25 16.85
C VAL A 106 11.51 11.32 17.91
N SER A 107 12.47 12.21 17.67
CA SER A 107 12.77 13.32 18.59
C SER A 107 11.58 14.25 18.77
N LYS A 108 10.83 14.54 17.69
CA LYS A 108 9.60 15.33 17.75
C LYS A 108 8.52 14.66 18.61
N ILE A 109 8.39 13.33 18.56
CA ILE A 109 7.51 12.59 19.47
C ILE A 109 8.00 12.75 20.92
N ALA A 110 9.26 12.45 21.18
CA ALA A 110 9.84 12.49 22.52
C ALA A 110 9.76 13.89 23.17
N LEU A 111 9.95 14.95 22.38
CA LEU A 111 9.94 16.32 22.89
C LEU A 111 8.53 16.92 23.01
N ASN A 112 7.53 16.46 22.27
CA ASN A 112 6.25 17.19 22.19
C ASN A 112 5.02 16.35 22.53
N GLN A 113 5.11 15.02 22.56
CA GLN A 113 3.93 14.14 22.66
C GLN A 113 3.95 13.28 23.92
N ASP A 114 5.08 12.64 24.23
CA ASP A 114 5.16 11.72 25.36
C ASP A 114 5.36 12.44 26.69
N GLN A 115 4.26 12.60 27.42
CA GLN A 115 4.22 13.29 28.70
C GLN A 115 4.89 12.52 29.85
N SER A 116 5.29 11.25 29.64
CA SER A 116 6.07 10.51 30.64
C SER A 116 7.55 10.90 30.68
N LEU A 117 8.00 11.70 29.70
CA LEU A 117 9.40 12.07 29.55
C LEU A 117 9.72 13.42 30.22
N PRO A 118 10.90 13.56 30.84
CA PRO A 118 11.94 12.54 31.04
C PRO A 118 11.60 11.54 32.15
N ILE A 119 11.93 10.26 31.96
CA ILE A 119 11.69 9.20 32.96
C ILE A 119 12.69 9.19 34.14
N ASN A 120 13.83 9.87 34.02
CA ASN A 120 14.84 10.04 35.08
C ASN A 120 15.82 11.17 34.75
N GLU A 121 16.69 11.54 35.70
CA GLU A 121 17.67 12.62 35.54
C GLU A 121 18.67 12.40 34.40
N ARG A 122 19.06 11.14 34.12
CA ARG A 122 19.97 10.84 33.01
C ARG A 122 19.30 11.13 31.67
N VAL A 123 18.06 10.70 31.52
CA VAL A 123 17.22 10.97 30.35
C VAL A 123 16.96 12.47 30.20
N MET A 124 16.77 13.20 31.31
CA MET A 124 16.61 14.66 31.27
C MET A 124 17.79 15.36 30.59
N LYS A 125 19.03 14.95 30.89
CA LYS A 125 20.22 15.52 30.24
C LYS A 125 20.26 15.23 28.73
N ASP A 126 19.97 13.99 28.33
CA ASP A 126 19.92 13.60 26.92
C ASP A 126 18.78 14.35 26.19
N MET A 127 17.63 14.55 26.83
CA MET A 127 16.52 15.32 26.29
C MET A 127 16.84 16.80 26.15
N MET A 128 17.43 17.44 27.16
CA MET A 128 17.84 18.86 27.07
C MET A 128 18.84 19.07 25.94
N ARG A 129 19.83 18.17 25.81
CA ARG A 129 20.79 18.20 24.70
C ARG A 129 20.10 18.08 23.34
N LEU A 130 19.16 17.14 23.22
CA LEU A 130 18.40 16.91 22.00
C LEU A 130 17.50 18.12 21.65
N GLU A 131 16.82 18.67 22.65
CA GLU A 131 15.98 19.85 22.51
C GLU A 131 16.79 21.05 22.03
N SER A 132 17.90 21.37 22.69
CA SER A 132 18.77 22.48 22.31
C SER A 132 19.33 22.32 20.89
N PHE A 133 19.75 21.11 20.51
CA PHE A 133 20.16 20.84 19.13
C PHE A 133 19.06 21.13 18.10
N ILE A 134 17.84 20.64 18.37
CA ILE A 134 16.71 20.79 17.45
C ILE A 134 16.27 22.25 17.37
N VAL A 135 16.14 22.94 18.50
CA VAL A 135 15.75 24.36 18.55
C VAL A 135 16.80 25.23 17.86
N ASP A 136 18.09 25.02 18.10
CA ASP A 136 19.13 25.83 17.49
C ASP A 136 19.25 25.59 15.98
N THR A 137 19.06 24.35 15.52
CA THR A 137 19.15 24.00 14.09
C THR A 137 17.89 24.36 13.31
N TYR A 138 16.72 24.11 13.88
CA TYR A 138 15.45 24.18 13.15
C TYR A 138 14.52 25.31 13.60
N GLY A 139 14.81 25.96 14.75
CA GLY A 139 14.09 27.11 15.29
C GLY A 139 12.91 26.76 16.20
N SER A 140 12.58 25.49 16.36
CA SER A 140 11.43 25.01 17.15
C SER A 140 11.64 23.58 17.62
N ARG A 141 11.05 23.20 18.76
CA ARG A 141 10.93 21.80 19.21
C ARG A 141 10.06 20.96 18.28
N ASP A 142 9.21 21.62 17.51
CA ASP A 142 8.32 21.04 16.53
C ASP A 142 8.69 21.51 15.11
N PRO A 143 9.78 21.00 14.52
CA PRO A 143 10.22 21.42 13.20
C PRO A 143 9.32 20.84 12.10
N ASP A 144 9.18 21.59 11.01
CA ASP A 144 8.64 21.07 9.75
C ASP A 144 9.66 20.10 9.13
N LEU A 145 9.33 18.80 9.22
CA LEU A 145 10.20 17.73 8.77
C LEU A 145 10.35 17.67 7.24
N THR A 146 9.44 18.29 6.48
CA THR A 146 9.58 18.38 5.02
C THR A 146 10.75 19.30 4.62
N GLN A 147 11.12 20.24 5.48
CA GLN A 147 12.17 21.24 5.21
C GLN A 147 13.52 20.90 5.83
N VAL A 148 13.71 19.67 6.32
CA VAL A 148 14.93 19.23 7.02
C VAL A 148 16.17 19.37 6.15
N PHE A 149 16.04 19.14 4.84
CA PHE A 149 17.13 19.22 3.87
C PHE A 149 17.13 20.52 3.04
N SER A 150 16.34 21.52 3.42
CA SER A 150 16.28 22.78 2.68
C SER A 150 17.65 23.49 2.67
N PRO A 151 18.18 23.93 1.50
CA PRO A 151 19.52 24.53 1.39
C PRO A 151 19.76 25.78 2.27
N THR A 152 18.68 26.42 2.75
CA THR A 152 18.76 27.56 3.66
C THR A 152 19.12 27.16 5.10
N ARG A 153 19.07 25.86 5.43
CA ARG A 153 19.33 25.33 6.76
C ARG A 153 20.83 25.23 7.04
N LYS A 154 21.19 25.55 8.29
CA LYS A 154 22.53 25.37 8.84
C LYS A 154 22.44 24.56 10.14
N LEU A 155 23.08 23.40 10.17
CA LEU A 155 23.11 22.49 11.32
C LEU A 155 23.98 23.07 12.43
N LYS A 156 23.43 23.12 13.64
CA LYS A 156 24.10 23.57 14.86
C LYS A 156 24.60 22.35 15.62
N LEU A 157 25.67 21.73 15.16
CA LEU A 157 26.13 20.45 15.74
C LEU A 157 26.94 20.66 17.03
N LYS A 158 27.79 21.68 17.11
CA LYS A 158 28.40 22.12 18.38
C LYS A 158 27.47 23.10 19.11
N PRO A 159 27.45 23.08 20.46
CA PRO A 159 28.23 22.22 21.36
C PRO A 159 27.63 20.83 21.58
N TYR A 160 26.53 20.50 20.89
CA TYR A 160 25.70 19.35 21.23
C TYR A 160 26.33 18.02 20.88
N PHE A 161 27.14 17.87 19.85
CA PHE A 161 27.74 16.59 19.47
C PHE A 161 29.25 16.71 19.29
N GLU A 162 29.98 15.74 19.85
CA GLU A 162 31.42 15.59 19.63
C GLU A 162 31.62 14.72 18.39
N LEU A 163 31.98 15.35 17.27
CA LEU A 163 32.22 14.67 15.98
C LEU A 163 33.66 14.89 15.53
N ASP A 164 34.16 14.01 14.65
CA ASP A 164 35.44 14.25 13.97
C ASP A 164 35.26 15.29 12.86
N TRP A 165 35.61 16.54 13.16
CA TRP A 165 35.46 17.67 12.25
C TRP A 165 36.44 17.67 11.08
N LYS A 166 37.42 16.76 11.05
CA LYS A 166 38.38 16.65 9.93
C LYS A 166 37.71 16.26 8.61
N LEU A 167 36.50 15.71 8.69
CA LEU A 167 35.68 15.34 7.53
C LEU A 167 35.01 16.56 6.86
N LEU A 168 34.89 17.69 7.55
CA LEU A 168 34.35 18.92 6.97
C LEU A 168 35.37 19.59 6.04
N LYS A 169 34.88 20.19 4.96
CA LYS A 169 35.71 21.01 4.08
C LYS A 169 36.30 22.21 4.85
N VAL A 170 37.52 22.58 4.48
CA VAL A 170 38.23 23.73 5.04
C VAL A 170 37.38 25.00 4.88
N GLY A 171 37.22 25.76 5.97
CA GLY A 171 36.42 26.99 6.00
C GLY A 171 34.98 26.81 6.48
N ILE A 172 34.50 25.59 6.67
CA ILE A 172 33.18 25.33 7.28
C ILE A 172 33.32 25.32 8.81
N SER A 173 32.51 26.14 9.47
CA SER A 173 32.41 26.16 10.94
C SER A 173 31.50 25.01 11.42
N PRO A 174 31.97 24.15 12.36
CA PRO A 174 31.14 23.13 13.00
C PRO A 174 29.93 23.68 13.78
N GLU A 175 29.98 24.97 14.15
CA GLU A 175 28.93 25.70 14.84
C GLU A 175 27.81 26.19 13.88
N ALA A 176 27.96 26.02 12.56
CA ALA A 176 26.96 26.37 11.55
C ALA A 176 27.22 25.66 10.21
N VAL A 177 27.04 24.33 10.16
CA VAL A 177 27.32 23.52 8.96
C VAL A 177 26.18 23.67 7.94
N PRO A 178 26.42 24.15 6.70
CA PRO A 178 25.40 24.17 5.66
C PRO A 178 24.84 22.77 5.39
N VAL A 179 23.53 22.64 5.16
CA VAL A 179 22.93 21.31 4.95
C VAL A 179 23.45 20.60 3.69
N ASP A 180 23.91 21.34 2.67
CA ASP A 180 24.53 20.76 1.48
C ASP A 180 25.86 20.03 1.80
N GLU A 181 26.46 20.30 2.96
CA GLU A 181 27.67 19.63 3.45
C GLU A 181 27.35 18.45 4.39
N LEU A 182 26.09 18.30 4.80
CA LEU A 182 25.64 17.20 5.65
C LEU A 182 26.06 15.82 5.12
N PRO A 183 26.00 15.49 3.81
CA PRO A 183 26.37 14.17 3.31
C PRO A 183 27.80 13.75 3.66
N THR A 184 28.70 14.71 3.89
CA THR A 184 30.10 14.42 4.26
C THR A 184 30.27 13.93 5.70
N ILE A 185 29.31 14.25 6.58
CA ILE A 185 29.38 14.00 8.04
C ILE A 185 28.14 13.30 8.61
N ILE A 186 27.14 13.00 7.78
CA ILE A 186 25.83 12.51 8.23
C ILE A 186 25.90 11.17 8.95
N GLN A 187 26.91 10.35 8.65
CA GLN A 187 27.12 9.08 9.32
C GLN A 187 27.58 9.29 10.77
N GLU A 188 28.52 10.21 10.99
CA GLU A 188 29.02 10.61 12.30
C GLU A 188 27.90 11.30 13.11
N VAL A 189 27.15 12.20 12.47
CA VAL A 189 25.97 12.85 13.08
C VAL A 189 24.97 11.80 13.55
N ASN A 190 24.60 10.84 12.70
CA ASN A 190 23.68 9.76 13.07
C ASN A 190 24.24 8.86 14.16
N SER A 191 25.55 8.57 14.15
CA SER A 191 26.20 7.74 15.17
C SER A 191 26.16 8.40 16.56
N ALA A 192 26.21 9.74 16.61
CA ALA A 192 26.05 10.50 17.85
C ALA A 192 24.58 10.69 18.24
N LEU A 193 23.69 10.92 17.27
CA LEU A 193 22.27 11.24 17.49
C LEU A 193 21.43 10.01 17.87
N LEU A 194 21.59 8.89 17.15
CA LEU A 194 20.83 7.66 17.37
C LEU A 194 20.79 7.21 18.85
N PRO A 195 21.93 7.03 19.53
CA PRO A 195 21.90 6.57 20.92
C PRO A 195 21.31 7.60 21.89
N VAL A 196 21.41 8.90 21.60
CA VAL A 196 20.75 9.95 22.40
C VAL A 196 19.24 9.82 22.25
N VAL A 197 18.73 9.76 21.01
CA VAL A 197 17.29 9.65 20.72
C VAL A 197 16.70 8.37 21.29
N LEU A 198 17.35 7.21 21.15
CA LEU A 198 16.78 5.96 21.67
C LEU A 198 16.73 5.93 23.20
N ARG A 199 17.73 6.52 23.88
CA ARG A 199 17.76 6.58 25.34
C ARG A 199 16.73 7.54 25.94
N THR A 200 16.24 8.52 25.17
CA THR A 200 15.22 9.44 25.69
C THR A 200 13.82 8.83 25.72
N LEU A 201 13.58 7.75 24.97
CA LEU A 201 12.28 7.09 24.91
C LEU A 201 11.99 6.26 26.17
N ASN A 202 10.71 6.16 26.52
CA ASN A 202 10.23 5.32 27.61
C ASN A 202 10.09 3.86 27.10
N PRO A 203 10.83 2.88 27.66
CA PRO A 203 10.77 1.48 27.20
C PRO A 203 9.39 0.82 27.32
N GLU A 204 8.53 1.34 28.20
CA GLU A 204 7.18 0.82 28.38
C GLU A 204 6.21 1.26 27.28
N HIS A 205 6.48 2.42 26.66
CA HIS A 205 5.64 3.02 25.62
C HIS A 205 6.05 2.54 24.22
N LYS A 206 5.12 2.65 23.28
CA LYS A 206 5.25 2.24 21.87
C LYS A 206 5.37 3.46 20.97
N TYR A 207 6.35 3.44 20.07
CA TYR A 207 6.64 4.54 19.15
C TYR A 207 6.65 4.04 17.71
N PHE A 208 5.89 4.69 16.83
CA PHE A 208 5.82 4.33 15.42
C PHE A 208 6.17 5.51 14.51
N ILE A 209 7.10 5.33 13.58
CA ILE A 209 7.32 6.27 12.47
C ILE A 209 6.86 5.58 11.20
N ALA A 210 5.80 6.08 10.58
CA ALA A 210 5.16 5.43 9.44
C ALA A 210 5.39 6.23 8.14
N PHE A 211 5.69 5.55 7.05
CA PHE A 211 5.88 6.13 5.71
C PHE A 211 4.84 5.55 4.74
N ASP A 212 3.94 6.38 4.21
CA ASP A 212 2.95 5.98 3.18
C ASP A 212 3.05 6.90 1.94
N GLN A 213 2.39 6.52 0.85
CA GLN A 213 2.37 7.27 -0.43
C GLN A 213 3.77 7.47 -1.05
N LEU A 214 4.67 6.50 -0.85
CA LEU A 214 6.01 6.45 -1.44
C LEU A 214 6.02 6.12 -2.94
N ASP A 215 4.84 5.98 -3.56
CA ASP A 215 4.67 5.75 -4.98
C ASP A 215 4.45 7.04 -5.78
N LEU A 216 4.20 8.16 -5.10
CA LEU A 216 4.07 9.47 -5.74
C LEU A 216 5.41 9.89 -6.36
N GLY A 217 5.41 10.06 -7.68
CA GLY A 217 6.60 10.39 -8.46
C GLY A 217 7.59 9.24 -8.65
N PHE A 218 7.19 7.99 -8.35
CA PHE A 218 8.00 6.82 -8.69
C PHE A 218 8.04 6.64 -10.21
N ASP A 219 9.26 6.63 -10.75
CA ASP A 219 9.55 6.29 -12.14
C ASP A 219 10.55 5.12 -12.13
N ARG A 220 10.17 4.02 -12.78
CA ARG A 220 11.00 2.81 -12.86
C ARG A 220 12.31 3.08 -13.61
N GLU A 221 12.29 4.02 -14.55
CA GLU A 221 13.45 4.39 -15.35
C GLU A 221 14.37 5.39 -14.63
N ALA A 222 13.95 5.93 -13.48
CA ALA A 222 14.74 6.85 -12.67
C ALA A 222 15.45 6.11 -11.51
N PRO A 223 16.70 5.62 -11.69
CA PRO A 223 17.39 4.81 -10.68
C PRO A 223 17.59 5.56 -9.36
N GLU A 224 17.61 6.89 -9.38
CA GLU A 224 17.75 7.72 -8.18
C GLU A 224 16.58 7.57 -7.21
N TYR A 225 15.35 7.43 -7.71
CA TYR A 225 14.19 7.22 -6.84
C TYR A 225 14.23 5.84 -6.21
N SER A 226 14.53 4.80 -7.01
CA SER A 226 14.74 3.44 -6.52
C SER A 226 15.82 3.39 -5.43
N ASN A 227 16.95 4.06 -5.62
CA ASN A 227 18.02 4.16 -4.62
C ASN A 227 17.55 4.85 -3.33
N ARG A 228 16.70 5.88 -3.42
CA ARG A 228 16.11 6.51 -2.23
C ARG A 228 15.20 5.56 -1.48
N LEU A 229 14.34 4.81 -2.18
CA LEU A 229 13.49 3.80 -1.55
C LEU A 229 14.31 2.71 -0.87
N ILE A 230 15.35 2.20 -1.54
CA ILE A 230 16.29 1.22 -0.96
C ILE A 230 16.93 1.78 0.31
N GLY A 231 17.42 3.03 0.26
CA GLY A 231 17.97 3.70 1.44
C GLY A 231 16.98 3.77 2.62
N LEU A 232 15.68 3.98 2.36
CA LEU A 232 14.65 3.98 3.39
C LEU A 232 14.41 2.57 3.97
N LEU A 233 14.37 1.54 3.12
CA LEU A 233 14.27 0.14 3.53
C LEU A 233 15.45 -0.26 4.45
N LEU A 234 16.67 0.17 4.11
CA LEU A 234 17.86 -0.11 4.92
C LEU A 234 17.89 0.71 6.22
N ALA A 235 17.53 1.99 6.16
CA ALA A 235 17.51 2.87 7.33
C ALA A 235 16.49 2.39 8.39
N SER A 236 15.29 2.02 7.96
CA SER A 236 14.25 1.49 8.85
C SER A 236 14.67 0.19 9.51
N ARG A 237 15.23 -0.76 8.76
CA ARG A 237 15.81 -2.00 9.29
C ARG A 237 16.83 -1.69 10.39
N ASP A 238 17.81 -0.84 10.09
CA ASP A 238 18.91 -0.54 11.01
C ASP A 238 18.43 0.13 12.31
N ILE A 239 17.48 1.07 12.22
CA ILE A 239 16.89 1.73 13.40
C ILE A 239 16.05 0.76 14.22
N ASN A 240 15.24 -0.09 13.56
CA ASN A 240 14.41 -1.09 14.25
C ASN A 240 15.27 -2.11 15.00
N LEU A 241 16.39 -2.55 14.41
CA LEU A 241 17.35 -3.45 15.08
C LEU A 241 18.01 -2.76 16.28
N ALA A 242 18.49 -1.52 16.12
CA ALA A 242 19.10 -0.76 17.22
C ALA A 242 18.12 -0.52 18.38
N ALA A 243 16.85 -0.20 18.09
CA ALA A 243 15.82 -0.06 19.11
C ALA A 243 15.56 -1.38 19.85
N LYS A 244 15.44 -2.49 19.11
CA LYS A 244 15.25 -3.82 19.67
C LYS A 244 16.41 -4.25 20.57
N GLU A 245 17.64 -3.99 20.18
CA GLU A 245 18.84 -4.28 20.98
C GLU A 245 18.85 -3.53 22.32
N LEU A 246 18.28 -2.32 22.36
CA LEU A 246 18.14 -1.51 23.57
C LEU A 246 16.83 -1.77 24.34
N GLY A 247 15.99 -2.71 23.90
CA GLY A 247 14.70 -2.99 24.54
C GLY A 247 13.67 -1.87 24.38
N ILE A 248 13.85 -0.97 23.41
CA ILE A 248 12.94 0.13 23.12
C ILE A 248 11.91 -0.30 22.07
N LYS A 249 10.63 -0.09 22.38
CA LYS A 249 9.51 -0.38 21.47
C LYS A 249 9.34 0.74 20.42
N LEU A 250 10.36 0.98 19.61
CA LEU A 250 10.33 1.86 18.44
C LEU A 250 10.25 1.03 17.16
N PHE A 251 9.34 1.40 16.25
CA PHE A 251 9.22 0.76 14.94
C PHE A 251 9.01 1.77 13.81
N VAL A 252 9.92 1.73 12.84
CA VAL A 252 9.84 2.45 11.57
C VAL A 252 9.14 1.56 10.56
N VAL A 253 7.94 1.94 10.15
CA VAL A 253 7.02 1.17 9.30
C VAL A 253 6.94 1.79 7.90
N ILE A 254 7.04 0.96 6.88
CA ILE A 254 7.04 1.39 5.47
C ILE A 254 5.88 0.70 4.76
N PHE A 255 5.01 1.50 4.17
CA PHE A 255 3.94 1.05 3.30
C PHE A 255 4.39 1.24 1.85
N LEU A 256 4.47 0.16 1.08
CA LEU A 256 4.92 0.22 -0.31
C LEU A 256 4.05 -0.66 -1.20
N ARG A 257 3.90 -0.23 -2.45
CA ARG A 257 3.27 -1.08 -3.46
C ARG A 257 4.15 -2.28 -3.78
N ASP A 258 3.51 -3.39 -4.07
CA ASP A 258 4.17 -4.64 -4.44
C ASP A 258 4.94 -4.52 -5.75
N ASP A 259 4.34 -3.91 -6.77
CA ASP A 259 4.99 -3.69 -8.07
C ASP A 259 6.25 -2.82 -7.96
N ILE A 260 6.24 -1.79 -7.10
CA ILE A 260 7.43 -0.99 -6.80
C ILE A 260 8.48 -1.83 -6.07
N TYR A 261 8.08 -2.57 -5.03
CA TYR A 261 8.99 -3.40 -4.25
C TYR A 261 9.70 -4.46 -5.11
N GLU A 262 8.99 -5.09 -6.03
CA GLU A 262 9.54 -6.09 -6.96
C GLU A 262 10.61 -5.48 -7.87
N CYS A 263 10.44 -4.22 -8.32
CA CYS A 263 11.43 -3.52 -9.14
C CYS A 263 12.70 -3.08 -8.39
N LEU A 264 12.73 -3.08 -7.06
CA LEU A 264 13.92 -2.71 -6.30
C LEU A 264 14.97 -3.83 -6.31
N HIS A 265 16.23 -3.49 -6.59
CA HIS A 265 17.35 -4.44 -6.67
C HIS A 265 18.48 -4.01 -5.76
N PHE A 266 18.72 -4.76 -4.69
CA PHE A 266 19.78 -4.50 -3.72
C PHE A 266 20.22 -5.79 -3.01
N GLU A 267 21.40 -5.73 -2.41
CA GLU A 267 21.98 -6.85 -1.66
C GLU A 267 21.06 -7.24 -0.48
N ASP A 268 20.97 -8.54 -0.17
CA ASP A 268 20.12 -9.06 0.91
C ASP A 268 18.61 -8.83 0.77
N LYS A 269 18.08 -8.38 -0.38
CA LYS A 269 16.62 -8.21 -0.60
C LYS A 269 15.83 -9.44 -0.15
N ASN A 270 16.24 -10.65 -0.55
CA ASN A 270 15.54 -11.90 -0.18
C ASN A 270 15.47 -12.13 1.33
N LYS A 271 16.57 -11.87 2.05
CA LYS A 271 16.64 -11.96 3.51
C LYS A 271 15.73 -10.92 4.16
N MET A 272 15.68 -9.71 3.60
CA MET A 272 14.77 -8.66 4.07
C MET A 272 13.31 -9.02 3.81
N THR A 273 12.99 -9.58 2.64
CA THR A 273 11.64 -10.08 2.32
C THR A 273 11.19 -11.11 3.34
N GLU A 274 12.03 -12.11 3.65
CA GLU A 274 11.65 -13.19 4.55
C GLU A 274 11.43 -12.73 6.00
N ASN A 275 12.29 -11.84 6.48
CA ASN A 275 12.30 -11.44 7.89
C ASN A 275 11.40 -10.24 8.20
N PHE A 276 11.24 -9.30 7.27
CA PHE A 276 10.68 -7.98 7.57
C PHE A 276 9.43 -7.60 6.76
N VAL A 277 9.10 -8.34 5.69
CA VAL A 277 7.90 -8.06 4.87
C VAL A 277 6.68 -8.78 5.42
N SER A 278 5.59 -8.03 5.57
CA SER A 278 4.24 -8.56 5.76
C SER A 278 3.38 -8.15 4.56
N LEU A 279 2.80 -9.14 3.87
CA LEU A 279 1.94 -8.92 2.70
C LEU A 279 0.51 -8.60 3.16
N ILE A 280 -0.15 -7.67 2.48
CA ILE A 280 -1.60 -7.48 2.60
C ILE A 280 -2.29 -8.30 1.52
N GLU A 281 -3.02 -9.34 1.94
CA GLU A 281 -3.74 -10.25 1.07
C GLU A 281 -5.13 -10.50 1.63
N TRP A 282 -6.10 -10.75 0.76
CA TRP A 282 -7.49 -11.05 1.14
C TRP A 282 -7.98 -12.25 0.36
N ASP A 283 -8.74 -13.13 1.02
CA ASP A 283 -9.33 -14.32 0.37
C ASP A 283 -8.30 -15.24 -0.31
N THR A 284 -7.06 -15.24 0.17
CA THR A 284 -6.02 -16.19 -0.24
C THR A 284 -5.86 -17.28 0.81
N SER A 285 -5.24 -18.40 0.44
CA SER A 285 -4.91 -19.47 1.39
C SER A 285 -3.87 -19.07 2.45
N ARG A 286 -3.25 -17.89 2.33
CA ARG A 286 -2.19 -17.38 3.21
C ARG A 286 -2.71 -16.45 4.31
N THR A 287 -3.98 -16.05 4.26
CA THR A 287 -4.62 -15.18 5.26
C THR A 287 -5.89 -15.81 5.80
N GLN A 288 -6.27 -15.43 7.02
CA GLN A 288 -7.60 -15.73 7.56
C GLN A 288 -8.62 -14.61 7.29
N LYS A 289 -8.18 -13.49 6.69
CA LYS A 289 -9.00 -12.33 6.41
C LYS A 289 -9.70 -12.48 5.07
N SER A 290 -10.97 -12.12 5.05
CA SER A 290 -11.81 -12.17 3.86
C SER A 290 -12.50 -10.85 3.63
N LEU A 291 -12.72 -10.50 2.37
CA LEU A 291 -13.50 -9.33 1.99
C LEU A 291 -14.95 -9.49 2.47
N LYS A 292 -15.45 -10.72 2.62
CA LYS A 292 -16.75 -11.01 3.22
C LYS A 292 -16.82 -10.49 4.66
N ALA A 293 -15.88 -10.88 5.51
CA ALA A 293 -15.85 -10.46 6.91
C ALA A 293 -15.71 -8.92 7.03
N LEU A 294 -14.85 -8.32 6.19
CA LEU A 294 -14.73 -6.87 6.11
C LEU A 294 -16.07 -6.21 5.76
N MET A 295 -16.79 -6.74 4.77
CA MET A 295 -18.10 -6.21 4.38
C MET A 295 -19.16 -6.42 5.46
N GLU A 296 -19.16 -7.56 6.15
CA GLU A 296 -20.07 -7.83 7.28
C GLU A 296 -19.88 -6.82 8.42
N ARG A 297 -18.64 -6.42 8.73
CA ARG A 297 -18.40 -5.31 9.68
C ARG A 297 -18.96 -3.99 9.18
N ARG A 298 -18.79 -3.68 7.89
CA ARG A 298 -19.36 -2.47 7.28
C ARG A 298 -20.88 -2.48 7.31
N PHE A 299 -21.51 -3.63 7.05
CA PHE A 299 -22.95 -3.79 7.15
C PHE A 299 -23.44 -3.56 8.58
N ALA A 300 -22.74 -4.11 9.58
CA ALA A 300 -23.06 -3.90 10.98
C ALA A 300 -23.04 -2.40 11.36
N ILE A 301 -22.06 -1.64 10.88
CA ILE A 301 -21.95 -0.19 11.17
C ILE A 301 -23.08 0.60 10.51
N VAL A 302 -23.40 0.28 9.26
CA VAL A 302 -24.33 1.10 8.46
C VAL A 302 -25.80 0.74 8.72
N LEU A 303 -26.09 -0.54 8.97
CA LEU A 303 -27.45 -1.07 9.16
C LEU A 303 -27.77 -1.42 10.61
N GLY A 304 -26.77 -1.60 11.47
CA GLY A 304 -26.97 -1.92 12.87
C GLY A 304 -27.67 -0.78 13.61
N ASP A 305 -28.62 -1.15 14.48
CA ASP A 305 -29.24 -0.20 15.41
C ASP A 305 -28.32 0.09 16.62
N ASP A 306 -27.34 -0.81 16.84
CA ASP A 306 -26.32 -0.72 17.87
C ASP A 306 -25.04 -1.40 17.38
N SER A 307 -23.86 -0.91 17.79
CA SER A 307 -22.56 -1.31 17.23
C SER A 307 -22.16 -2.77 17.50
N SER A 308 -22.94 -3.48 18.33
CA SER A 308 -22.76 -4.88 18.72
C SER A 308 -23.52 -5.89 17.84
N ASN A 309 -24.42 -5.44 16.96
CA ASN A 309 -25.22 -6.34 16.14
C ASN A 309 -24.41 -6.87 14.95
N LEU A 310 -24.26 -8.19 14.87
CA LEU A 310 -23.67 -8.87 13.72
C LEU A 310 -24.66 -8.82 12.53
N VAL A 311 -24.22 -8.26 11.40
CA VAL A 311 -24.97 -8.29 10.15
C VAL A 311 -24.23 -9.18 9.16
N HIS A 312 -24.72 -10.40 9.01
CA HIS A 312 -24.14 -11.37 8.08
C HIS A 312 -24.44 -11.03 6.62
N TRP A 313 -23.56 -11.47 5.72
CA TRP A 313 -23.70 -11.29 4.27
C TRP A 313 -25.06 -11.75 3.74
N SER A 314 -25.55 -12.89 4.21
CA SER A 314 -26.86 -13.48 3.84
C SER A 314 -28.07 -12.67 4.33
N SER A 315 -27.87 -11.68 5.20
CA SER A 315 -28.90 -10.71 5.58
C SER A 315 -29.07 -9.62 4.53
N ILE A 316 -28.03 -9.36 3.71
CA ILE A 316 -28.01 -8.31 2.68
C ILE A 316 -28.20 -8.91 1.29
N PHE A 317 -27.59 -10.06 1.03
CA PHE A 317 -27.64 -10.75 -0.25
C PHE A 317 -28.51 -12.01 -0.14
N ASN A 318 -29.37 -12.23 -1.12
CA ASN A 318 -30.27 -13.38 -1.16
C ASN A 318 -29.52 -14.68 -1.54
N GLU A 319 -28.92 -15.41 -0.60
CA GLU A 319 -28.20 -16.66 -0.91
C GLU A 319 -29.13 -17.87 -1.18
N GLU A 320 -30.46 -17.71 -1.22
CA GLU A 320 -31.39 -18.80 -1.59
C GLU A 320 -31.35 -19.13 -3.09
N LYS A 321 -30.90 -18.18 -3.91
CA LYS A 321 -30.73 -18.33 -5.36
C LYS A 321 -29.25 -18.21 -5.71
N GLU A 322 -28.72 -19.24 -6.36
CA GLU A 322 -27.34 -19.28 -6.83
C GLU A 322 -27.12 -18.37 -8.05
N MET A 323 -25.89 -17.88 -8.19
CA MET A 323 -25.40 -17.24 -9.41
C MET A 323 -25.02 -18.30 -10.45
N PRO A 324 -24.81 -17.92 -11.74
CA PRO A 324 -24.37 -18.86 -12.77
C PRO A 324 -23.14 -19.68 -12.32
N SER A 325 -23.11 -20.95 -12.73
CA SER A 325 -22.11 -21.94 -12.31
C SER A 325 -22.17 -22.32 -10.82
N HIS A 326 -23.36 -22.33 -10.22
CA HIS A 326 -23.61 -22.72 -8.81
C HIS A 326 -22.77 -21.90 -7.80
N GLN A 327 -22.49 -20.63 -8.13
CA GLN A 327 -21.71 -19.76 -7.27
C GLN A 327 -22.59 -19.07 -6.23
N THR A 328 -22.06 -18.87 -5.03
CA THR A 328 -22.63 -17.89 -4.09
C THR A 328 -22.54 -16.49 -4.70
N LYS A 329 -23.36 -15.56 -4.21
CA LYS A 329 -23.26 -14.15 -4.66
C LYS A 329 -21.89 -13.56 -4.29
N TYR A 330 -21.36 -13.92 -3.13
CA TYR A 330 -20.03 -13.52 -2.69
C TYR A 330 -18.92 -13.98 -3.67
N ASP A 331 -18.87 -15.28 -4.00
CA ASP A 331 -17.84 -15.82 -4.91
C ASP A 331 -17.93 -15.18 -6.29
N HIS A 332 -19.16 -14.98 -6.79
CA HIS A 332 -19.40 -14.34 -8.07
C HIS A 332 -18.87 -12.90 -8.13
N MET A 333 -19.06 -12.15 -7.04
CA MET A 333 -18.56 -10.78 -6.94
C MET A 333 -17.04 -10.78 -6.74
N ARG A 334 -16.52 -11.61 -5.83
CA ARG A 334 -15.08 -11.75 -5.53
C ARG A 334 -14.27 -12.05 -6.79
N ASP A 335 -14.72 -12.99 -7.63
CA ASP A 335 -14.02 -13.39 -8.87
C ASP A 335 -13.90 -12.26 -9.91
N ARG A 336 -14.59 -11.13 -9.72
CA ARG A 336 -14.52 -9.93 -10.57
C ARG A 336 -13.69 -8.79 -9.96
N THR A 337 -13.11 -9.01 -8.79
CA THR A 337 -12.21 -8.07 -8.11
C THR A 337 -10.76 -8.53 -8.26
N TYR A 338 -9.80 -7.67 -7.92
CA TYR A 338 -8.41 -8.08 -7.69
C TYR A 338 -8.14 -8.50 -6.23
N LEU A 339 -9.18 -8.96 -5.51
CA LEU A 339 -9.14 -9.29 -4.08
C LEU A 339 -8.72 -8.10 -3.21
N ARG A 340 -9.27 -6.92 -3.53
CA ARG A 340 -8.98 -5.67 -2.83
C ARG A 340 -10.25 -5.17 -2.12
N PRO A 341 -10.14 -4.69 -0.86
CA PRO A 341 -11.23 -4.02 -0.15
C PRO A 341 -11.99 -3.01 -1.00
N ARG A 342 -11.26 -2.12 -1.68
CA ARG A 342 -11.83 -1.08 -2.54
C ARG A 342 -12.78 -1.64 -3.61
N ASP A 343 -12.35 -2.69 -4.31
CA ASP A 343 -13.11 -3.29 -5.41
C ASP A 343 -14.41 -3.91 -4.88
N MET A 344 -14.33 -4.65 -3.77
CA MET A 344 -15.52 -5.28 -3.17
C MET A 344 -16.51 -4.23 -2.63
N ILE A 345 -16.03 -3.18 -1.97
CA ILE A 345 -16.86 -2.07 -1.47
C ILE A 345 -17.59 -1.42 -2.64
N LYS A 346 -16.88 -1.09 -3.74
CA LYS A 346 -17.51 -0.50 -4.93
C LYS A 346 -18.54 -1.44 -5.54
N PHE A 347 -18.24 -2.72 -5.67
CA PHE A 347 -19.19 -3.66 -6.26
C PHE A 347 -20.45 -3.81 -5.41
N CYS A 348 -20.31 -3.88 -4.08
CA CYS A 348 -21.46 -3.89 -3.18
C CYS A 348 -22.28 -2.60 -3.28
N ASN A 349 -21.64 -1.44 -3.40
CA ASN A 349 -22.32 -0.15 -3.60
C ASN A 349 -23.08 -0.08 -4.93
N CYS A 350 -22.52 -0.59 -6.03
CA CYS A 350 -23.22 -0.70 -7.31
C CYS A 350 -24.43 -1.67 -7.20
N ALA A 351 -24.27 -2.80 -6.52
CA ALA A 351 -25.36 -3.75 -6.30
C ALA A 351 -26.49 -3.14 -5.44
N LEU A 352 -26.14 -2.37 -4.41
CA LEU A 352 -27.10 -1.62 -3.60
C LEU A 352 -27.88 -0.59 -4.42
N ALA A 353 -27.20 0.13 -5.32
CA ALA A 353 -27.87 1.09 -6.21
C ALA A 353 -28.90 0.39 -7.11
N LYS A 354 -28.55 -0.78 -7.69
CA LYS A 354 -29.48 -1.56 -8.51
C LYS A 354 -30.63 -2.18 -7.72
N TYR A 355 -30.37 -2.63 -6.50
CA TYR A 355 -31.42 -3.03 -5.57
C TYR A 355 -32.43 -1.90 -5.33
N LYS A 356 -31.96 -0.68 -5.09
CA LYS A 356 -32.84 0.49 -4.87
C LYS A 356 -33.66 0.84 -6.11
N GLU A 357 -33.06 0.82 -7.30
CA GLU A 357 -33.78 0.99 -8.57
C GLU A 357 -34.90 -0.06 -8.71
N ARG A 358 -34.58 -1.31 -8.39
CA ARG A 358 -35.52 -2.44 -8.47
C ARG A 358 -36.71 -2.29 -7.54
N ILE A 359 -36.50 -2.02 -6.25
CA ILE A 359 -37.60 -1.91 -5.28
C ILE A 359 -38.43 -0.63 -5.45
N SER A 360 -37.89 0.38 -6.13
CA SER A 360 -38.62 1.62 -6.46
C SER A 360 -39.53 1.44 -7.69
N SER A 361 -39.37 0.34 -8.44
CA SER A 361 -40.26 0.00 -9.55
C SER A 361 -41.46 -0.80 -9.02
N ASP A 362 -42.69 -0.33 -9.31
CA ASP A 362 -43.98 -0.95 -8.92
C ASP A 362 -44.25 -2.31 -9.60
N ALA A 363 -43.23 -2.99 -10.11
CA ALA A 363 -43.37 -4.27 -10.76
C ALA A 363 -43.55 -5.39 -9.71
N GLU A 364 -44.55 -6.27 -9.92
CA GLU A 364 -44.65 -7.54 -9.20
C GLU A 364 -43.44 -8.43 -9.54
N LEU A 365 -42.35 -8.26 -8.81
CA LEU A 365 -41.11 -8.98 -9.03
C LEU A 365 -41.10 -10.29 -8.23
N LYS A 366 -40.69 -11.40 -8.86
CA LYS A 366 -40.42 -12.71 -8.23
C LYS A 366 -39.13 -12.73 -7.39
N GLU A 367 -38.62 -11.57 -7.03
CA GLU A 367 -37.31 -11.36 -6.41
C GLU A 367 -37.48 -10.88 -4.97
N SER A 368 -36.47 -11.10 -4.11
CA SER A 368 -36.54 -10.67 -2.71
C SER A 368 -36.68 -9.15 -2.61
N GLN A 369 -37.67 -8.65 -1.88
CA GLN A 369 -37.91 -7.21 -1.70
C GLN A 369 -36.97 -6.58 -0.65
N ASP A 370 -36.40 -7.40 0.24
CA ASP A 370 -35.59 -6.91 1.36
C ASP A 370 -34.08 -7.15 1.18
N LYS A 371 -33.68 -7.92 0.16
CA LYS A 371 -32.29 -8.32 -0.09
C LYS A 371 -31.89 -8.08 -1.55
N ILE A 372 -30.59 -7.90 -1.76
CA ILE A 372 -29.96 -7.83 -3.07
C ILE A 372 -30.02 -9.22 -3.73
N ASP A 373 -30.60 -9.29 -4.93
CA ASP A 373 -30.80 -10.52 -5.68
C ASP A 373 -29.89 -10.61 -6.93
N ASN A 374 -29.96 -11.73 -7.65
CA ASN A 374 -29.14 -12.00 -8.84
C ASN A 374 -29.25 -10.90 -9.89
N ILE A 375 -30.45 -10.34 -10.10
CA ILE A 375 -30.70 -9.28 -11.08
C ILE A 375 -29.97 -7.98 -10.73
N ASP A 376 -29.90 -7.64 -9.45
CA ASP A 376 -29.22 -6.42 -8.97
C ASP A 376 -27.72 -6.53 -9.23
N ILE A 377 -27.14 -7.69 -8.89
CA ILE A 377 -25.73 -7.98 -9.16
C ILE A 377 -25.47 -7.99 -10.67
N HIS A 378 -26.35 -8.61 -11.46
CA HIS A 378 -26.18 -8.69 -12.91
C HIS A 378 -26.12 -7.30 -13.56
N ASN A 379 -27.03 -6.41 -13.16
CA ASN A 379 -27.14 -5.04 -13.64
C ASN A 379 -26.01 -4.16 -13.12
N ALA A 380 -25.52 -4.40 -11.90
CA ALA A 380 -24.41 -3.66 -11.30
C ALA A 380 -23.08 -3.91 -12.00
N ARG A 381 -22.92 -5.04 -12.71
CA ARG A 381 -21.68 -5.39 -13.42
C ARG A 381 -21.28 -4.38 -14.48
N ILE A 382 -22.23 -3.70 -15.13
CA ILE A 382 -21.92 -2.72 -16.18
C ILE A 382 -21.12 -1.56 -15.59
N GLU A 383 -21.71 -0.88 -14.60
CA GLU A 383 -21.06 0.26 -13.91
C GLU A 383 -19.79 -0.18 -13.17
N TYR A 384 -19.82 -1.34 -12.50
CA TYR A 384 -18.66 -1.86 -11.80
C TYR A 384 -17.49 -2.17 -12.76
N SER A 385 -17.76 -2.77 -13.93
CA SER A 385 -16.73 -3.11 -14.91
C SER A 385 -16.06 -1.87 -15.50
N GLU A 386 -16.83 -0.81 -15.76
CA GLU A 386 -16.30 0.49 -16.17
C GLU A 386 -15.41 1.13 -15.10
N TYR A 387 -15.87 1.12 -13.84
CA TYR A 387 -15.07 1.58 -12.70
C TYR A 387 -13.77 0.77 -12.57
N PHE A 388 -13.88 -0.55 -12.65
CA PHE A 388 -12.76 -1.47 -12.47
C PHE A 388 -11.68 -1.25 -13.54
N LEU A 389 -12.06 -1.03 -14.81
CA LEU A 389 -11.10 -0.68 -15.85
C LEU A 389 -10.40 0.65 -15.58
N LYS A 390 -11.13 1.68 -15.12
CA LYS A 390 -10.53 2.99 -14.77
C LYS A 390 -9.53 2.88 -13.60
N GLU A 391 -9.81 2.04 -12.62
CA GLU A 391 -8.87 1.81 -11.51
C GLU A 391 -7.59 1.09 -11.96
N ILE A 392 -7.71 0.21 -12.96
CA ILE A 392 -6.55 -0.45 -13.57
C ILE A 392 -5.79 0.55 -14.44
N ASP A 393 -6.47 1.39 -15.22
CA ASP A 393 -5.87 2.44 -16.06
C ASP A 393 -4.89 3.32 -15.27
N ASP A 394 -5.34 3.82 -14.11
CA ASP A 394 -4.52 4.60 -13.17
C ASP A 394 -3.21 3.91 -12.74
N GLU A 395 -3.18 2.58 -12.71
CA GLU A 395 -2.02 1.77 -12.35
C GLU A 395 -1.13 1.47 -13.56
N VAL A 396 -1.72 1.30 -14.74
CA VAL A 396 -1.07 0.81 -15.96
C VAL A 396 -0.50 1.94 -16.81
N HIS A 397 -1.20 3.07 -16.93
CA HIS A 397 -0.91 4.12 -17.91
C HIS A 397 0.54 4.64 -17.82
N LYS A 398 1.10 4.71 -16.61
CA LYS A 398 2.49 5.16 -16.38
C LYS A 398 3.55 4.18 -16.89
N HIS A 399 3.21 2.90 -17.00
CA HIS A 399 4.14 1.82 -17.32
C HIS A 399 3.90 1.23 -18.71
N LEU A 400 2.69 1.35 -19.25
CA LEU A 400 2.30 0.90 -20.57
C LEU A 400 1.39 1.94 -21.23
N PRO A 401 1.95 3.06 -21.74
CA PRO A 401 1.17 4.19 -22.25
C PRO A 401 0.18 3.85 -23.37
N ASP A 402 0.48 2.77 -24.11
CA ASP A 402 -0.29 2.30 -25.27
C ASP A 402 -1.13 1.04 -24.98
N TYR A 403 -1.39 0.72 -23.71
CA TYR A 403 -2.06 -0.55 -23.35
C TYR A 403 -3.47 -0.69 -23.96
N GLU A 404 -4.16 0.42 -24.22
CA GLU A 404 -5.48 0.43 -24.87
C GLU A 404 -5.46 -0.29 -26.23
N LYS A 405 -4.35 -0.20 -26.97
CA LYS A 405 -4.17 -0.93 -28.24
C LYS A 405 -4.30 -2.44 -28.04
N HIS A 406 -3.75 -2.95 -26.93
CA HIS A 406 -3.83 -4.37 -26.60
C HIS A 406 -5.25 -4.76 -26.18
N LEU A 407 -5.98 -3.86 -25.51
CA LEU A 407 -7.39 -4.06 -25.18
C LEU A 407 -8.28 -4.04 -26.43
N ASP A 408 -7.99 -3.19 -27.41
CA ASP A 408 -8.73 -3.16 -28.68
C ASP A 408 -8.63 -4.49 -29.44
N VAL A 409 -7.48 -5.17 -29.39
CA VAL A 409 -7.36 -6.54 -29.92
C VAL A 409 -8.29 -7.51 -29.20
N LEU A 410 -8.39 -7.44 -27.88
CA LEU A 410 -9.31 -8.26 -27.09
C LEU A 410 -10.79 -7.95 -27.41
N ARG A 411 -11.13 -6.67 -27.60
CA ARG A 411 -12.48 -6.25 -28.03
C ARG A 411 -12.81 -6.76 -29.42
N ALA A 412 -11.85 -6.68 -30.35
CA ALA A 412 -12.01 -7.16 -31.72
C ALA A 412 -12.17 -8.69 -31.80
N LEU A 413 -11.50 -9.45 -30.92
CA LEU A 413 -11.75 -10.88 -30.76
C LEU A 413 -13.19 -11.16 -30.30
N GLY A 414 -13.72 -10.34 -29.39
CA GLY A 414 -15.09 -10.45 -28.89
C GLY A 414 -15.38 -11.69 -28.04
N LYS A 415 -14.34 -12.43 -27.62
CA LYS A 415 -14.43 -13.68 -26.86
C LYS A 415 -13.85 -13.53 -25.46
N TRP A 416 -14.54 -14.05 -24.45
CA TRP A 416 -14.05 -14.10 -23.07
C TRP A 416 -12.84 -15.03 -22.90
N GLN A 417 -12.80 -16.13 -23.65
CA GLN A 417 -11.69 -17.08 -23.72
C GLN A 417 -11.21 -17.18 -25.16
N PHE A 418 -9.89 -17.17 -25.34
CA PHE A 418 -9.27 -17.15 -26.65
C PHE A 418 -7.97 -17.94 -26.65
N ASP A 419 -7.58 -18.41 -27.81
CA ASP A 419 -6.31 -19.09 -28.02
C ASP A 419 -5.23 -18.09 -28.46
N ARG A 420 -3.98 -18.42 -28.17
CA ARG A 420 -2.81 -17.59 -28.50
C ARG A 420 -2.80 -17.14 -29.95
N ASN A 421 -3.02 -18.10 -30.87
CA ASN A 421 -2.95 -17.84 -32.31
C ASN A 421 -4.01 -16.81 -32.73
N GLU A 422 -5.22 -16.87 -32.16
CA GLU A 422 -6.28 -15.91 -32.45
C GLU A 422 -5.85 -14.48 -32.07
N PHE A 423 -5.22 -14.33 -30.90
CA PHE A 423 -4.68 -13.03 -30.48
C PHE A 423 -3.53 -12.58 -31.38
N GLU A 424 -2.57 -13.46 -31.67
CA GLU A 424 -1.42 -13.11 -32.52
C GLU A 424 -1.82 -12.68 -33.93
N ASP A 425 -2.81 -13.35 -34.52
CA ASP A 425 -3.31 -13.03 -35.85
C ASP A 425 -4.04 -11.70 -35.86
N MET A 426 -4.92 -11.45 -34.88
CA MET A 426 -5.62 -10.17 -34.74
C MET A 426 -4.66 -9.02 -34.42
N TYR A 427 -3.64 -9.26 -33.58
CA TYR A 427 -2.64 -8.26 -33.24
C TYR A 427 -1.84 -7.84 -34.47
N LYS A 428 -1.39 -8.80 -35.29
CA LYS A 428 -0.67 -8.53 -36.54
C LYS A 428 -1.54 -7.79 -37.55
N LEU A 429 -2.84 -8.13 -37.63
CA LEU A 429 -3.79 -7.49 -38.53
C LEU A 429 -3.99 -6.00 -38.22
N HIS A 430 -4.15 -5.66 -36.94
CA HIS A 430 -4.44 -4.28 -36.51
C HIS A 430 -3.20 -3.43 -36.27
N TYR A 431 -2.06 -4.04 -35.92
CA TYR A 431 -0.84 -3.34 -35.52
C TYR A 431 0.41 -3.89 -36.23
N SER A 432 0.35 -4.00 -37.56
CA SER A 432 1.50 -4.38 -38.38
C SER A 432 2.64 -3.35 -38.24
N GLY A 433 3.73 -3.73 -37.57
CA GLY A 433 4.87 -2.83 -37.31
C GLY A 433 4.89 -2.20 -35.91
N ALA A 434 4.09 -2.71 -34.96
CA ALA A 434 4.20 -2.33 -33.55
C ALA A 434 5.62 -2.59 -33.01
N SER A 435 6.06 -1.74 -32.07
CA SER A 435 7.34 -1.92 -31.36
C SER A 435 7.35 -3.18 -30.48
N MET A 436 6.19 -3.56 -29.94
CA MET A 436 5.99 -4.77 -29.16
C MET A 436 5.48 -5.92 -30.03
N THR A 437 6.04 -7.10 -29.80
CA THR A 437 5.50 -8.35 -30.36
C THR A 437 4.19 -8.74 -29.68
N ALA A 438 3.35 -9.53 -30.35
CA ALA A 438 2.11 -10.05 -29.75
C ALA A 438 2.36 -10.84 -28.46
N ALA A 439 3.49 -11.56 -28.35
CA ALA A 439 3.88 -12.27 -27.14
C ALA A 439 4.18 -11.31 -25.97
N GLN A 440 4.90 -10.21 -26.22
CA GLN A 440 5.16 -9.17 -25.22
C GLN A 440 3.87 -8.45 -24.81
N ALA A 441 2.93 -8.25 -25.76
CA ALA A 441 1.63 -7.68 -25.44
C ALA A 441 0.80 -8.61 -24.52
N LEU A 442 0.82 -9.93 -24.76
CA LEU A 442 0.18 -10.91 -23.87
C LEU A 442 0.82 -10.93 -22.48
N GLU A 443 2.15 -10.88 -22.40
CA GLU A 443 2.87 -10.80 -21.13
C GLU A 443 2.49 -9.52 -20.36
N ALA A 444 2.48 -8.37 -21.02
CA ALA A 444 2.08 -7.11 -20.41
C ALA A 444 0.61 -7.13 -19.93
N LEU A 445 -0.32 -7.69 -20.72
CA LEU A 445 -1.71 -7.88 -20.31
C LEU A 445 -1.84 -8.80 -19.09
N TYR A 446 -1.00 -9.83 -18.98
CA TYR A 446 -0.96 -10.74 -17.84
C TYR A 446 -0.39 -10.06 -16.57
N ASP A 447 0.69 -9.29 -16.71
CA ASP A 447 1.34 -8.60 -15.59
C ASP A 447 0.37 -7.66 -14.86
N TYR A 448 -0.53 -7.01 -15.59
CA TYR A 448 -1.60 -6.19 -15.03
C TYR A 448 -2.92 -6.91 -14.83
N SER A 449 -2.95 -8.23 -15.05
CA SER A 449 -4.09 -9.12 -14.84
C SER A 449 -5.33 -8.84 -15.69
N PHE A 450 -5.18 -8.15 -16.82
CA PHE A 450 -6.25 -8.06 -17.84
C PHE A 450 -6.63 -9.45 -18.35
N ILE A 451 -5.64 -10.34 -18.45
CA ILE A 451 -5.81 -11.73 -18.85
C ILE A 451 -5.15 -12.68 -17.85
N GLY A 452 -5.65 -13.92 -17.83
CA GLY A 452 -5.02 -15.05 -17.17
C GLY A 452 -4.78 -16.18 -18.16
N PHE A 453 -3.77 -17.00 -17.90
CA PHE A 453 -3.46 -18.16 -18.74
C PHE A 453 -3.96 -19.46 -18.11
N TYR A 454 -4.41 -20.39 -18.95
CA TYR A 454 -4.89 -21.69 -18.50
C TYR A 454 -3.71 -22.57 -18.08
N ARG A 455 -3.82 -23.17 -16.91
CA ARG A 455 -2.90 -24.20 -16.43
C ARG A 455 -3.67 -25.50 -16.23
N ALA A 456 -3.27 -26.53 -16.96
CA ALA A 456 -3.76 -27.89 -16.71
C ALA A 456 -3.23 -28.37 -15.35
N GLY A 457 -4.11 -28.96 -14.53
CA GLY A 457 -3.71 -29.60 -13.28
C GLY A 457 -2.67 -30.71 -13.52
N GLY A 458 -1.67 -30.81 -12.64
CA GLY A 458 -0.72 -31.93 -12.63
C GLY A 458 -1.28 -33.17 -11.92
N ARG A 459 -0.51 -34.26 -11.83
CA ARG A 459 -0.87 -35.54 -11.13
C ARG A 459 -1.02 -35.42 -9.59
N GLY A 460 -1.39 -34.25 -9.06
CA GLY A 460 -1.64 -33.99 -7.63
C GLY A 460 -3.04 -33.42 -7.39
N PHE A 461 -3.29 -32.88 -6.20
CA PHE A 461 -4.58 -32.29 -5.79
C PHE A 461 -4.95 -30.96 -6.49
N GLY A 462 -4.22 -30.54 -7.53
CA GLY A 462 -4.46 -29.27 -8.22
C GLY A 462 -5.43 -29.44 -9.39
N GLY A 463 -6.60 -28.79 -9.32
CA GLY A 463 -7.52 -28.67 -10.45
C GLY A 463 -6.93 -27.82 -11.58
N SER A 464 -7.53 -27.91 -12.77
CA SER A 464 -7.24 -26.97 -13.85
C SER A 464 -7.78 -25.59 -13.52
N GLU A 465 -6.98 -24.54 -13.67
CA GLU A 465 -7.37 -23.18 -13.33
C GLU A 465 -6.77 -22.14 -14.30
N TYR A 466 -7.32 -20.93 -14.27
CA TYR A 466 -6.74 -19.78 -14.95
C TYR A 466 -5.92 -18.97 -13.95
N MET A 467 -4.63 -18.85 -14.22
CA MET A 467 -3.70 -18.10 -13.40
C MET A 467 -3.75 -16.63 -13.77
N PHE A 468 -4.02 -15.76 -12.80
CA PHE A 468 -3.93 -14.32 -12.94
C PHE A 468 -2.86 -13.78 -12.00
N ASN A 469 -2.08 -12.79 -12.43
CA ASN A 469 -0.98 -12.25 -11.64
C ASN A 469 -1.45 -11.67 -10.28
N TYR A 470 -2.68 -11.15 -10.18
CA TYR A 470 -3.20 -10.65 -8.90
C TYR A 470 -3.41 -11.71 -7.82
N ARG A 471 -3.55 -12.99 -8.18
CA ARG A 471 -3.70 -14.09 -7.21
C ARG A 471 -2.35 -14.64 -6.74
N GLU A 472 -1.36 -14.64 -7.63
CA GLU A 472 -0.02 -15.15 -7.36
C GLU A 472 1.06 -14.23 -7.95
N LEU A 473 1.50 -13.24 -7.17
CA LEU A 473 2.50 -12.25 -7.59
C LEU A 473 3.85 -12.84 -8.03
N ARG A 474 4.20 -14.01 -7.51
CA ARG A 474 5.46 -14.69 -7.87
C ARG A 474 5.34 -15.48 -9.17
N LYS A 475 4.13 -15.64 -9.70
CA LYS A 475 3.88 -16.44 -10.90
C LYS A 475 4.10 -15.57 -12.13
N ARG A 476 5.23 -15.81 -12.82
CA ARG A 476 5.52 -15.17 -14.10
C ARG A 476 4.63 -15.70 -15.22
N PHE A 477 4.51 -14.89 -16.27
CA PHE A 477 3.84 -15.27 -17.50
C PHE A 477 4.44 -16.56 -18.09
N GLU A 478 3.58 -17.50 -18.46
CA GLU A 478 4.02 -18.74 -19.10
C GLU A 478 4.11 -18.53 -20.62
N ILE A 479 5.32 -18.38 -21.13
CA ILE A 479 5.59 -18.14 -22.56
C ILE A 479 5.04 -19.27 -23.45
N THR A 480 4.82 -20.48 -22.93
CA THR A 480 4.24 -21.61 -23.66
C THR A 480 2.73 -21.72 -23.55
N ALA A 481 2.05 -20.84 -22.80
CA ALA A 481 0.61 -20.88 -22.65
C ALA A 481 -0.10 -20.68 -23.99
N THR A 482 -1.11 -21.51 -24.23
CA THR A 482 -1.89 -21.52 -25.48
C THR A 482 -3.30 -20.99 -25.32
N ARG A 483 -3.86 -21.01 -24.11
CA ARG A 483 -5.24 -20.59 -23.84
C ARG A 483 -5.26 -19.50 -22.79
N PHE A 484 -6.02 -18.45 -23.07
CA PHE A 484 -6.14 -17.28 -22.22
C PHE A 484 -7.60 -16.96 -21.93
N ARG A 485 -7.81 -16.16 -20.89
CA ARG A 485 -9.13 -15.71 -20.45
C ARG A 485 -9.03 -14.27 -19.96
N ILE A 486 -9.96 -13.42 -20.40
CA ILE A 486 -10.08 -12.04 -19.92
C ILE A 486 -10.60 -12.06 -18.48
N HIS A 487 -10.10 -11.16 -17.63
CA HIS A 487 -10.53 -11.03 -16.25
C HIS A 487 -12.06 -10.89 -16.16
N PRO A 488 -12.76 -11.63 -15.30
CA PRO A 488 -14.22 -11.59 -15.23
C PRO A 488 -14.80 -10.21 -14.93
N GLY A 489 -14.06 -9.35 -14.23
CA GLY A 489 -14.47 -7.97 -13.93
C GLY A 489 -14.40 -7.00 -15.12
N LEU A 490 -13.83 -7.43 -16.26
CA LEU A 490 -13.70 -6.63 -17.48
C LEU A 490 -14.66 -7.06 -18.59
N ILE A 491 -15.49 -8.09 -18.37
CA ILE A 491 -16.32 -8.66 -19.43
C ILE A 491 -17.28 -7.62 -20.01
N GLU A 492 -17.99 -6.90 -19.13
CA GLU A 492 -19.04 -5.98 -19.51
C GLU A 492 -18.47 -4.73 -20.22
N VAL A 493 -17.43 -4.10 -19.68
CA VAL A 493 -16.78 -2.92 -20.31
C VAL A 493 -16.08 -3.26 -21.63
N MET A 494 -15.62 -4.50 -21.80
CA MET A 494 -14.98 -4.95 -23.05
C MET A 494 -15.99 -5.46 -24.09
N GLY A 495 -17.27 -5.59 -23.74
CA GLY A 495 -18.31 -6.09 -24.64
C GLY A 495 -18.08 -7.54 -25.13
N VAL A 496 -17.30 -8.34 -24.41
CA VAL A 496 -16.93 -9.69 -24.84
C VAL A 496 -17.99 -10.73 -24.46
N LYS A 497 -18.17 -11.74 -25.32
CA LYS A 497 -19.16 -12.81 -25.10
C LYS A 497 -18.54 -13.98 -24.34
N ARG A 498 -19.29 -14.53 -23.38
CA ARG A 498 -19.03 -15.87 -22.83
C ARG A 498 -19.45 -16.88 -23.90
N ALA A 499 -18.48 -17.38 -24.65
CA ALA A 499 -18.69 -18.45 -25.63
C ALA A 499 -19.21 -19.72 -24.96
#